data_AF-A0A834E5U3-F1
#
_entry.id   AF-A0A834E5U3-F1
#
_cell.length_a   1.000
_cell.length_b   1.000
_cell.length_c   1.000
_cell.angle_alpha   90.00
_cell.angle_beta   90.00
_cell.angle_gamma   90.00
#
_symmetry.space_group_name_H-M   'P 1'
#
loop_
_entity.id
_entity.type
_entity.pdbx_description
1 polymer ?
#
loop_
_entity_poly.entity_id
_entity_poly.type
_entity_poly.pdbx_seq_one_letter_code
_entity_poly.pdbx_strand_id
1 'polypeptide(L)'
;MRLRNGTVATILAFITSFLTLSWYTTWQNGKEKLIAYQREFLALKERLRIAEHRISQRSSELSAIVQQFRRVGAETNGSKDTLNKFSDNTLKLLKELTSKKSLQVPSIYYHLPHLLQNERSLQPAVQIGNGRTGVSIVMGIPTVKREVKSYLIETLHSLIDNLYPEEKLDCVIVVFIGETDIDYVHGVIANLEKE
;
A
#
# COMPACT_ATOMS: atom_id res chain seq x y z
N MET A 1 -25.63 -71.59 9.13
CA MET A 1 -25.59 -70.11 9.11
C MET A 1 -24.27 -69.59 9.69
N ARG A 2 -23.17 -69.47 8.92
CA ARG A 2 -21.86 -68.94 9.43
C ARG A 2 -21.13 -67.99 8.46
N LEU A 3 -21.82 -67.41 7.48
CA LEU A 3 -21.22 -66.54 6.44
C LEU A 3 -21.63 -65.06 6.51
N ARG A 4 -22.47 -64.65 7.46
CA ARG A 4 -23.02 -63.28 7.48
C ARG A 4 -22.05 -62.22 8.06
N ASN A 5 -21.14 -62.62 8.94
CA ASN A 5 -20.26 -61.67 9.64
C ASN A 5 -18.93 -61.43 8.88
N GLY A 6 -18.55 -62.32 7.95
CA GLY A 6 -17.30 -62.19 7.18
C GLY A 6 -17.36 -61.05 6.15
N THR A 7 -18.50 -60.89 5.47
CA THR A 7 -18.69 -59.82 4.47
C THR A 7 -18.71 -58.42 5.09
N VAL A 8 -19.20 -58.28 6.32
CA VAL A 8 -19.18 -56.98 7.03
C VAL A 8 -17.75 -56.61 7.42
N ALA A 9 -16.95 -57.58 7.86
CA ALA A 9 -15.56 -57.35 8.24
C ALA A 9 -14.69 -56.91 7.05
N THR A 10 -14.89 -57.50 5.85
CA THR A 10 -14.16 -57.08 4.65
C THR A 10 -14.55 -55.67 4.22
N ILE A 11 -15.84 -55.33 4.24
CA ILE A 11 -16.32 -53.98 3.92
C ILE A 11 -15.71 -52.93 4.86
N LEU A 12 -15.66 -53.21 6.17
CA LEU A 12 -15.04 -52.30 7.14
C LEU A 12 -13.55 -52.10 6.88
N ALA A 13 -12.81 -53.15 6.52
CA ALA A 13 -11.38 -53.04 6.17
C ALA A 13 -11.14 -52.22 4.89
N PHE A 14 -12.03 -52.32 3.90
CA PHE A 14 -11.95 -51.48 2.71
C PHE A 14 -12.25 -50.01 3.01
N ILE A 15 -13.26 -49.71 3.85
CA ILE A 15 -13.60 -48.35 4.23
C ILE A 15 -12.46 -47.69 5.02
N THR A 16 -11.84 -48.39 5.97
CA THR A 16 -10.72 -47.83 6.75
C THR A 16 -9.50 -47.57 5.88
N SER A 17 -9.20 -48.46 4.92
CA SER A 17 -8.13 -48.26 3.94
C SER A 17 -8.42 -47.06 3.02
N PHE A 18 -9.66 -46.90 2.56
CA PHE A 18 -10.03 -45.78 1.69
C PHE A 18 -9.99 -44.42 2.43
N LEU A 19 -10.41 -44.39 3.70
CA LEU A 19 -10.35 -43.19 4.54
C LEU A 19 -8.90 -42.78 4.84
N THR A 20 -8.00 -43.73 5.13
CA THR A 20 -6.58 -43.41 5.36
C THR A 20 -5.89 -42.93 4.09
N LEU A 21 -6.21 -43.53 2.94
CA LEU A 21 -5.66 -43.09 1.65
C LEU A 21 -6.18 -41.70 1.25
N SER A 22 -7.47 -41.41 1.49
CA SER A 22 -8.06 -40.09 1.23
C SER A 22 -7.49 -39.00 2.16
N TRP A 23 -7.25 -39.32 3.43
CA TRP A 23 -6.57 -38.40 4.35
C TRP A 23 -5.13 -38.13 3.93
N TYR A 24 -4.42 -39.15 3.46
CA TYR A 24 -3.03 -39.00 3.00
C TYR A 24 -2.91 -38.15 1.73
N THR A 25 -3.81 -38.34 0.75
CA THR A 25 -3.78 -37.56 -0.51
C THR A 25 -4.16 -36.09 -0.29
N THR A 26 -5.12 -35.81 0.60
CA THR A 26 -5.50 -34.44 0.96
C THR A 26 -4.38 -33.71 1.70
N TRP A 27 -3.67 -34.39 2.60
CA TRP A 27 -2.49 -33.86 3.29
C TRP A 27 -1.33 -33.53 2.34
N GLN A 28 -1.04 -34.41 1.38
CA GLN A 28 0.01 -34.16 0.38
C GLN A 28 -0.34 -32.96 -0.53
N ASN A 29 -1.58 -32.89 -0.99
CA ASN A 29 -2.04 -31.78 -1.83
C ASN A 29 -2.00 -30.41 -1.09
N GLY A 30 -2.24 -30.42 0.23
CA GLY A 30 -2.07 -29.22 1.07
C GLY A 30 -0.62 -28.75 1.19
N LYS A 31 0.33 -29.69 1.31
CA LYS A 31 1.77 -29.39 1.35
C LYS A 31 2.27 -28.79 0.04
N GLU A 32 1.86 -29.33 -1.10
CA GLU A 32 2.25 -28.81 -2.41
C GLU A 32 1.77 -27.36 -2.61
N LYS A 33 0.53 -27.05 -2.23
CA LYS A 33 0.00 -25.68 -2.26
C LYS A 33 0.80 -24.74 -1.35
N LEU A 34 1.13 -25.18 -0.13
CA LEU A 34 1.93 -24.37 0.80
C LEU A 34 3.33 -24.07 0.25
N ILE A 35 3.97 -25.06 -0.38
CA ILE A 35 5.27 -24.89 -1.03
C ILE A 35 5.17 -23.93 -2.22
N ALA A 36 4.09 -23.99 -3.00
CA ALA A 36 3.84 -23.05 -4.09
C ALA A 36 3.69 -21.60 -3.58
N TYR A 37 2.88 -21.38 -2.54
CA TYR A 37 2.73 -20.06 -1.92
C TYR A 37 4.05 -19.52 -1.36
N GLN A 38 4.86 -20.37 -0.71
CA GLN A 38 6.17 -19.97 -0.21
C GLN A 38 7.11 -19.52 -1.33
N ARG A 39 7.09 -20.21 -2.48
CA ARG A 39 7.88 -19.83 -3.65
C ARG A 39 7.42 -18.51 -4.26
N GLU A 40 6.11 -18.32 -4.40
CA GLU A 40 5.56 -17.06 -4.94
C GLU A 40 5.86 -15.89 -4.00
N PHE A 41 5.70 -16.09 -2.70
CA PHE A 41 6.04 -15.08 -1.70
C PHE A 41 7.53 -14.75 -1.72
N LEU A 42 8.41 -15.75 -1.84
CA LEU A 42 9.86 -15.55 -1.93
C LEU A 42 10.24 -14.81 -3.22
N ALA A 43 9.61 -15.17 -4.35
CA ALA A 43 9.80 -14.47 -5.62
C ALA A 43 9.32 -13.01 -5.55
N LEU A 44 8.19 -12.76 -4.90
CA LEU A 44 7.68 -11.41 -4.69
C LEU A 44 8.61 -10.59 -3.79
N LYS A 45 9.08 -11.18 -2.68
CA LYS A 45 10.04 -10.56 -1.76
C LYS A 45 11.33 -10.16 -2.48
N GLU A 46 11.83 -11.02 -3.34
CA GLU A 46 13.04 -10.74 -4.11
C GLU A 46 12.83 -9.62 -5.13
N ARG A 47 11.69 -9.61 -5.82
CA ARG A 47 11.32 -8.49 -6.72
C ARG A 47 11.21 -7.16 -5.98
N LEU A 48 10.61 -7.17 -4.79
CA LEU A 48 10.48 -5.98 -3.95
C LEU A 48 11.85 -5.47 -3.51
N ARG A 49 12.73 -6.37 -3.05
CA ARG A 49 14.11 -6.05 -2.66
C ARG A 49 14.90 -5.40 -3.79
N ILE A 50 14.76 -5.91 -5.01
CA ILE A 50 15.41 -5.33 -6.20
C ILE A 50 14.83 -3.93 -6.50
N ALA A 51 13.51 -3.77 -6.40
CA ALA A 51 12.86 -2.48 -6.62
C ALA A 51 13.32 -1.44 -5.58
N GLU A 52 13.34 -1.82 -4.30
CA GLU A 52 13.78 -0.99 -3.19
C GLU A 52 15.25 -0.59 -3.34
N HIS A 53 16.13 -1.53 -3.69
CA HIS A 53 17.54 -1.24 -3.93
C HIS A 53 17.73 -0.21 -5.06
N ARG A 54 16.95 -0.33 -6.15
CA ARG A 54 16.98 0.64 -7.26
C ARG A 54 16.49 2.02 -6.85
N ILE A 55 15.47 2.11 -6.00
CA ILE A 55 14.96 3.39 -5.47
C ILE A 55 16.01 4.02 -4.55
N SER A 56 16.61 3.22 -3.67
CA SER A 56 17.64 3.68 -2.73
C SER A 56 18.88 4.22 -3.45
N GLN A 57 19.42 3.50 -4.44
CA GLN A 57 20.55 3.97 -5.24
C GLN A 57 20.25 5.31 -5.93
N ARG A 58 19.08 5.43 -6.58
CA ARG A 58 18.66 6.66 -7.26
C ARG A 58 18.44 7.82 -6.28
N SER A 59 17.98 7.56 -5.07
CA SER A 59 17.80 8.59 -4.04
C SER A 59 19.14 9.17 -3.55
N SER A 60 20.19 8.34 -3.48
CA SER A 60 21.55 8.77 -3.12
C SER A 60 22.14 9.69 -4.20
N GLU A 61 21.94 9.35 -5.48
CA GLU A 61 22.32 10.20 -6.61
C GLU A 61 21.63 11.56 -6.55
N LEU A 62 20.33 11.60 -6.22
CA LEU A 62 19.59 12.86 -6.02
C LEU A 62 20.18 13.70 -4.88
N SER A 63 20.50 13.07 -3.75
CA SER A 63 21.08 13.77 -2.59
C SER A 63 22.43 14.40 -2.94
N ALA A 64 23.29 13.67 -3.64
CA ALA A 64 24.59 14.17 -4.11
C ALA A 64 24.42 15.38 -5.06
N ILE A 65 23.43 15.32 -5.97
CA ILE A 65 23.12 16.42 -6.88
C ILE A 65 22.62 17.65 -6.12
N VAL A 66 21.68 17.48 -5.18
CA VAL A 66 21.18 18.58 -4.34
C VAL A 66 22.31 19.23 -3.53
N GLN A 67 23.24 18.44 -3.02
CA GLN A 67 24.43 18.96 -2.32
C GLN A 67 25.34 19.75 -3.26
N GLN A 68 25.54 19.29 -4.50
CA GLN A 68 26.31 20.03 -5.51
C GLN A 68 25.67 21.39 -5.82
N PHE A 69 24.34 21.46 -5.94
CA PHE A 69 23.61 22.72 -6.09
C PHE A 69 23.78 23.64 -4.88
N ARG A 70 23.64 23.12 -3.65
CA ARG A 70 23.81 23.91 -2.42
C ARG A 70 25.22 24.48 -2.30
N ARG A 71 26.25 23.70 -2.67
CA ARG A 71 27.65 24.14 -2.64
C ARG A 71 27.90 25.28 -3.63
N VAL A 72 27.44 25.13 -4.88
CA VAL A 72 27.55 26.19 -5.90
C VAL A 72 26.75 27.44 -5.51
N GLY A 73 25.59 27.27 -4.88
CA GLY A 73 24.80 28.38 -4.35
C GLY A 73 25.50 29.12 -3.20
N ALA A 74 26.11 28.40 -2.25
CA ALA A 74 26.83 28.98 -1.13
C ALA A 74 28.13 29.69 -1.55
N GLU A 75 28.79 29.23 -2.62
CA GLU A 75 29.98 29.84 -3.19
C GLU A 75 29.70 31.18 -3.93
N THR A 76 28.43 31.56 -4.15
CA THR A 76 28.02 32.67 -5.05
C THR A 76 27.39 33.89 -4.33
N ASN A 77 27.55 34.05 -3.02
CA ASN A 77 26.96 35.16 -2.22
C ASN A 77 27.49 36.60 -2.53
N GLY A 78 27.92 36.92 -3.75
CA GLY A 78 28.69 38.15 -4.03
C GLY A 78 28.34 39.04 -5.23
N SER A 79 27.54 38.65 -6.23
CA SER A 79 27.29 39.56 -7.38
C SER A 79 26.02 39.25 -8.18
N LYS A 80 25.33 40.29 -8.66
CA LYS A 80 24.05 40.21 -9.41
C LYS A 80 24.22 39.78 -10.87
N ASP A 81 25.38 39.97 -11.48
CA ASP A 81 25.65 39.60 -12.89
C ASP A 81 25.81 38.08 -13.09
N THR A 82 26.03 37.33 -12.02
CA THR A 82 26.18 35.87 -12.07
C THR A 82 24.85 35.12 -12.03
N LEU A 83 23.73 35.76 -11.66
CA LEU A 83 22.39 35.13 -11.63
C LEU A 83 21.86 34.78 -13.03
N ASN A 84 22.13 35.62 -14.03
CA ASN A 84 21.76 35.32 -15.42
C ASN A 84 22.64 34.19 -15.99
N LYS A 85 23.95 34.20 -15.67
CA LYS A 85 24.87 33.11 -16.04
C LYS A 85 24.59 31.81 -15.28
N PHE A 86 24.07 31.90 -14.06
CA PHE A 86 23.59 30.79 -13.24
C PHE A 86 22.39 30.11 -13.90
N SER A 87 21.44 30.87 -14.45
CA SER A 87 20.29 30.32 -15.19
C SER A 87 20.74 29.49 -16.40
N ASP A 88 21.69 29.96 -17.20
CA ASP A 88 22.10 29.22 -18.41
C ASP A 88 22.88 27.93 -18.12
N ASN A 89 23.77 27.95 -17.12
CA ASN A 89 24.54 26.77 -16.76
C ASN A 89 23.69 25.75 -16.00
N THR A 90 22.76 26.19 -15.16
CA THR A 90 21.81 25.29 -14.48
C THR A 90 20.82 24.68 -15.47
N LEU A 91 20.31 25.45 -16.44
CA LEU A 91 19.46 24.92 -17.52
C LEU A 91 20.21 23.96 -18.43
N LYS A 92 21.50 24.19 -18.72
CA LYS A 92 22.34 23.24 -19.47
C LYS A 92 22.58 21.94 -18.71
N LEU A 93 22.92 22.02 -17.41
CA LEU A 93 23.07 20.83 -16.57
C LEU A 93 21.75 20.08 -16.42
N LEU A 94 20.64 20.78 -16.19
CA LEU A 94 19.31 20.17 -16.15
C LEU A 94 18.95 19.51 -17.48
N LYS A 95 19.24 20.15 -18.61
CA LYS A 95 18.98 19.59 -19.95
C LYS A 95 19.86 18.38 -20.24
N GLU A 96 21.13 18.41 -19.85
CA GLU A 96 22.05 17.28 -19.98
C GLU A 96 21.61 16.10 -19.09
N LEU A 97 21.24 16.39 -17.84
CA LEU A 97 20.79 15.39 -16.87
C LEU A 97 19.36 14.87 -17.13
N THR A 98 18.51 15.65 -17.80
CA THR A 98 17.16 15.21 -18.25
C THR A 98 17.27 14.44 -19.57
N SER A 99 18.26 14.75 -20.42
CA SER A 99 18.54 14.04 -21.67
C SER A 99 19.20 12.67 -21.45
N LYS A 100 20.05 12.53 -20.42
CA LYS A 100 20.37 11.23 -19.84
C LYS A 100 19.12 10.76 -19.10
N LYS A 101 18.56 9.64 -19.51
CA LYS A 101 17.33 9.02 -18.98
C LYS A 101 17.38 8.63 -17.48
N SER A 102 18.30 9.19 -16.69
CA SER A 102 18.63 8.83 -15.31
C SER A 102 17.77 9.52 -14.24
N LEU A 103 17.05 10.60 -14.57
CA LEU A 103 16.40 11.44 -13.55
C LEU A 103 14.89 11.26 -13.33
N GLN A 104 14.24 10.30 -14.00
CA GLN A 104 12.84 10.00 -13.65
C GLN A 104 12.80 9.04 -12.47
N VAL A 105 13.03 9.57 -11.26
CA VAL A 105 12.44 8.96 -10.07
C VAL A 105 10.96 9.30 -10.16
N PRO A 106 10.05 8.31 -10.28
CA PRO A 106 8.63 8.60 -10.25
C PRO A 106 8.32 9.15 -8.85
N SER A 107 8.32 10.46 -8.72
CA SER A 107 7.66 11.12 -7.61
C SER A 107 6.16 10.88 -7.78
N ILE A 108 5.41 10.76 -6.68
CA ILE A 108 3.95 10.68 -6.78
C ILE A 108 3.38 11.87 -7.57
N TYR A 109 4.06 13.01 -7.55
CA TYR A 109 3.74 14.20 -8.35
C TYR A 109 3.88 14.02 -9.87
N TYR A 110 4.64 13.03 -10.34
CA TYR A 110 4.66 12.68 -11.76
C TYR A 110 3.31 12.12 -12.22
N HIS A 111 2.68 11.31 -11.37
CA HIS A 111 1.36 10.72 -11.64
C HIS A 111 0.20 11.61 -11.18
N LEU A 112 0.43 12.42 -10.14
CA LEU A 112 -0.54 13.33 -9.54
C LEU A 112 0.00 14.78 -9.56
N PRO A 113 0.22 15.37 -10.75
CA PRO A 113 0.82 16.70 -10.88
C PRO A 113 -0.07 17.81 -10.32
N HIS A 114 -1.38 17.58 -10.21
CA HIS A 114 -2.33 18.51 -9.60
C HIS A 114 -2.04 18.76 -8.10
N LEU A 115 -1.38 17.83 -7.41
CA LEU A 115 -0.99 18.02 -6.01
C LEU A 115 0.05 19.12 -5.82
N LEU A 116 0.85 19.42 -6.85
CA LEU A 116 1.83 20.53 -6.82
C LEU A 116 1.16 21.90 -6.89
N GLN A 117 -0.05 21.97 -7.46
CA GLN A 117 -0.78 23.23 -7.63
C GLN A 117 -1.51 23.65 -6.36
N ASN A 118 -1.72 22.72 -5.42
CA ASN A 118 -2.45 22.97 -4.19
C ASN A 118 -1.78 22.25 -3.02
N GLU A 119 -1.13 23.03 -2.15
CA GLU A 119 -0.43 22.55 -0.96
C GLU A 119 -1.33 21.77 0.02
N ARG A 120 -2.65 21.99 -0.03
CA ARG A 120 -3.64 21.30 0.82
C ARG A 120 -4.25 20.06 0.17
N SER A 121 -3.82 19.67 -1.03
CA SER A 121 -4.43 18.53 -1.76
C SER A 121 -4.29 17.19 -1.04
N LEU A 122 -3.30 17.07 -0.17
CA LEU A 122 -3.02 15.86 0.63
C LEU A 122 -3.62 15.92 2.04
N GLN A 123 -4.28 17.03 2.39
CA GLN A 123 -4.95 17.17 3.68
C GLN A 123 -6.38 16.63 3.57
N PRO A 124 -6.83 15.78 4.51
CA PRO A 124 -8.20 15.30 4.51
C PRO A 124 -9.16 16.49 4.76
N ALA A 125 -10.33 16.45 4.13
CA ALA A 125 -11.34 17.50 4.31
C ALA A 125 -11.91 17.53 5.74
N VAL A 126 -11.98 16.36 6.39
CA VAL A 126 -12.45 16.19 7.76
C VAL A 126 -11.52 15.22 8.48
N GLN A 127 -11.19 15.51 9.73
CA GLN A 127 -10.39 14.66 10.59
C GLN A 127 -11.17 14.37 11.87
N ILE A 128 -11.41 13.08 12.12
CA ILE A 128 -12.15 12.60 13.29
C ILE A 128 -11.15 11.84 14.20
N GLY A 129 -11.24 12.06 15.51
CA GLY A 129 -10.34 11.46 16.52
C GLY A 129 -9.10 12.30 16.83
N ASN A 130 -8.03 11.66 17.33
CA ASN A 130 -6.85 12.33 17.91
C ASN A 130 -5.81 12.85 16.91
N GLY A 131 -6.08 12.77 15.60
CA GLY A 131 -5.15 13.24 14.56
C GLY A 131 -3.75 12.63 14.60
N ARG A 132 -3.68 11.31 14.78
CA ARG A 132 -2.42 10.56 14.91
C ARG A 132 -1.56 10.67 13.64
N THR A 133 -0.24 10.70 13.84
CA THR A 133 0.78 10.71 12.78
C THR A 133 1.90 9.74 13.13
N GLY A 134 2.65 9.28 12.12
CA GLY A 134 3.77 8.36 12.35
C GLY A 134 3.36 6.91 12.64
N VAL A 135 2.17 6.52 12.18
CA VAL A 135 1.66 5.16 12.32
C VAL A 135 2.30 4.20 11.31
N SER A 136 2.37 2.91 11.66
CA SER A 136 2.87 1.87 10.75
C SER A 136 1.84 1.41 9.73
N ILE A 137 0.53 1.51 10.05
CA ILE A 137 -0.56 1.02 9.20
C ILE A 137 -1.52 2.17 8.83
N VAL A 138 -1.79 2.32 7.53
CA VAL A 138 -2.83 3.20 7.01
C VAL A 138 -3.81 2.37 6.18
N MET A 139 -5.10 2.42 6.52
CA MET A 139 -6.16 1.71 5.81
C MET A 139 -7.02 2.69 5.01
N GLY A 140 -7.09 2.51 3.70
CA GLY A 140 -7.95 3.31 2.82
C GLY A 140 -9.31 2.63 2.60
N ILE A 141 -10.41 3.34 2.88
CA ILE A 141 -11.77 2.84 2.64
C ILE A 141 -12.47 3.74 1.60
N PRO A 142 -12.68 3.26 0.36
CA PRO A 142 -13.49 3.96 -0.61
C PRO A 142 -14.98 3.71 -0.35
N THR A 143 -15.80 4.76 -0.48
CA THR A 143 -17.26 4.68 -0.37
C THR A 143 -17.94 5.55 -1.41
N VAL A 144 -19.12 5.12 -1.84
CA VAL A 144 -20.04 5.81 -2.76
C VAL A 144 -21.46 5.62 -2.24
N LYS A 145 -22.39 6.46 -2.67
CA LYS A 145 -23.82 6.39 -2.36
C LYS A 145 -24.38 5.08 -2.89
N ARG A 146 -25.21 4.43 -2.07
CA ARG A 146 -25.88 3.16 -2.39
C ARG A 146 -27.38 3.38 -2.28
N GLU A 147 -28.14 2.70 -3.14
CA GLU A 147 -29.61 2.81 -3.15
C GLU A 147 -30.25 2.23 -1.89
N VAL A 148 -29.67 1.17 -1.33
CA VAL A 148 -30.27 0.42 -0.22
C VAL A 148 -29.67 0.80 1.14
N LYS A 149 -28.38 0.54 1.34
CA LYS A 149 -27.68 0.81 2.61
C LYS A 149 -26.20 1.07 2.37
N SER A 150 -25.63 2.00 3.13
CA SER A 150 -24.18 2.21 3.20
C SER A 150 -23.53 1.17 4.12
N TYR A 151 -22.48 0.53 3.63
CA TYR A 151 -21.67 -0.42 4.42
C TYR A 151 -20.55 0.24 5.22
N LEU A 152 -20.39 1.56 5.11
CA LEU A 152 -19.23 2.26 5.66
C LEU A 152 -19.09 2.04 7.17
N ILE A 153 -20.16 2.29 7.93
CA ILE A 153 -20.15 2.18 9.39
C ILE A 153 -19.89 0.74 9.83
N GLU A 154 -20.57 -0.23 9.22
CA GLU A 154 -20.35 -1.66 9.50
C GLU A 154 -18.92 -2.10 9.20
N THR A 155 -18.34 -1.59 8.11
CA THR A 155 -16.95 -1.88 7.74
C THR A 155 -15.99 -1.27 8.75
N LEU A 156 -16.23 -0.04 9.21
CA LEU A 156 -15.40 0.62 10.21
C LEU A 156 -15.43 -0.13 11.54
N HIS A 157 -16.61 -0.52 12.04
CA HIS A 157 -16.72 -1.34 13.25
C HIS A 157 -16.00 -2.67 13.08
N SER A 158 -16.25 -3.38 11.98
CA SER A 158 -15.59 -4.66 11.73
C SER A 158 -14.07 -4.53 11.67
N LEU A 159 -13.51 -3.44 11.14
CA LEU A 159 -12.07 -3.25 11.13
C LEU A 159 -11.56 -2.91 12.53
N ILE A 160 -12.17 -1.91 13.17
CA ILE A 160 -11.72 -1.41 14.47
C ILE A 160 -11.84 -2.48 15.56
N ASP A 161 -12.90 -3.28 15.56
CA ASP A 161 -13.15 -4.30 16.58
C ASP A 161 -12.20 -5.50 16.47
N ASN A 162 -11.74 -5.81 15.26
CA ASN A 162 -10.82 -6.92 15.01
C ASN A 162 -9.34 -6.55 15.16
N LEU A 163 -9.01 -5.28 15.40
CA LEU A 163 -7.64 -4.84 15.70
C LEU A 163 -7.26 -5.14 17.15
N TYR A 164 -6.01 -5.55 17.37
CA TYR A 164 -5.45 -5.62 18.71
C TYR A 164 -5.29 -4.21 19.31
N PRO A 165 -5.32 -4.05 20.65
CA PRO A 165 -5.21 -2.75 21.29
C PRO A 165 -3.98 -1.94 20.86
N GLU A 166 -2.85 -2.62 20.62
CA GLU A 166 -1.62 -2.00 20.14
C GLU A 166 -1.78 -1.46 18.71
N GLU A 167 -2.43 -2.22 17.83
CA GLU A 167 -2.69 -1.84 16.44
C GLU A 167 -3.70 -0.68 16.35
N LYS A 168 -4.69 -0.62 17.26
CA LYS A 168 -5.63 0.51 17.34
C LYS A 168 -4.92 1.84 17.64
N LEU A 169 -3.78 1.78 18.34
CA LEU A 169 -2.95 2.96 18.64
C LEU A 169 -2.00 3.31 17.49
N ASP A 170 -1.62 2.31 16.67
CA ASP A 170 -0.66 2.43 15.56
C ASP A 170 -1.32 2.34 14.17
N CYS A 171 -2.55 2.86 14.05
CA CYS A 171 -3.30 2.85 12.80
C CYS A 171 -4.04 4.17 12.53
N VAL A 172 -4.15 4.52 11.25
CA VAL A 172 -5.03 5.57 10.72
C VAL A 172 -5.92 4.99 9.62
N ILE A 173 -7.21 5.32 9.65
CA ILE A 173 -8.16 4.97 8.59
C ILE A 173 -8.48 6.23 7.78
N VAL A 174 -8.31 6.16 6.46
CA VAL A 174 -8.61 7.24 5.52
C VAL A 174 -9.83 6.84 4.69
N VAL A 175 -10.93 7.57 4.84
CA VAL A 175 -12.16 7.31 4.08
C VAL A 175 -12.23 8.24 2.88
N PHE A 176 -12.33 7.67 1.68
CA PHE A 176 -12.57 8.42 0.45
C PHE A 176 -14.05 8.34 0.07
N ILE A 177 -14.73 9.49 0.04
CA ILE A 177 -16.13 9.60 -0.36
C ILE A 177 -16.19 10.06 -1.81
N GLY A 178 -16.47 9.13 -2.73
CA GLY A 178 -16.51 9.37 -4.17
C GLY A 178 -17.83 9.97 -4.65
N GLU A 179 -18.33 11.01 -3.98
CA GLU A 179 -19.64 11.63 -4.27
C GLU A 179 -19.51 13.13 -4.58
N THR A 180 -20.35 13.61 -5.49
CA THR A 180 -20.45 15.04 -5.84
C THR A 180 -21.59 15.75 -5.11
N ASP A 181 -22.56 14.99 -4.60
CA ASP A 181 -23.68 15.47 -3.80
C ASP A 181 -23.21 15.86 -2.40
N ILE A 182 -23.02 17.17 -2.18
CA ILE A 182 -22.48 17.73 -0.93
C ILE A 182 -23.40 17.42 0.25
N ASP A 183 -24.71 17.42 0.08
CA ASP A 183 -25.66 17.16 1.16
C ASP A 183 -25.55 15.71 1.65
N TYR A 184 -25.38 14.77 0.71
CA TYR A 184 -25.08 13.38 1.06
C TYR A 184 -23.73 13.26 1.78
N VAL A 185 -22.68 13.92 1.30
CA VAL A 185 -21.35 13.89 1.92
C VAL A 185 -21.42 14.41 3.36
N HIS A 186 -22.09 15.54 3.60
CA HIS A 186 -22.30 16.06 4.95
C HIS A 186 -23.12 15.10 5.82
N GLY A 187 -24.13 14.42 5.27
CA GLY A 187 -24.86 13.37 5.97
C GLY A 187 -23.96 12.20 6.39
N VAL A 188 -23.04 11.78 5.54
CA VAL A 188 -22.05 10.73 5.86
C VAL A 188 -21.10 11.21 6.96
N ILE A 189 -20.57 12.43 6.86
CA ILE A 189 -19.67 13.01 7.86
C ILE A 189 -20.37 13.08 9.23
N ALA A 190 -21.61 13.60 9.26
CA ALA A 190 -22.38 13.72 10.49
C ALA A 190 -22.71 12.36 11.14
N ASN A 191 -22.77 11.28 10.35
CA ASN A 191 -22.91 9.93 10.90
C ASN A 191 -21.57 9.41 11.44
N LEU A 192 -20.45 9.72 10.78
CA LEU A 192 -19.12 9.34 11.25
C LEU A 192 -18.68 10.08 12.53
N GLU A 193 -19.13 11.32 12.73
CA GLU A 193 -18.82 12.10 13.93
C GLU A 193 -19.61 11.66 15.18
N LYS A 194 -20.67 10.87 14.99
CA LYS A 194 -21.50 10.37 16.08
C LYS A 194 -20.98 9.07 16.69
N GLU A 195 -20.07 8.38 16.01
CA GLU A 195 -19.40 7.17 16.49
C GLU A 195 -18.10 7.47 17.24
#